data_AF-A0A494T728-F1
#
_entry.id   AF-A0A494T728-F1
#
_cell.length_a   1.000
_cell.length_b   1.000
_cell.length_c   1.000
_cell.angle_alpha   90.00
_cell.angle_beta   90.00
_cell.angle_gamma   90.00
#
_symmetry.space_group_name_H-M   'P 1'
#
loop_
_entity.id
_entity.type
_entity.pdbx_description
1 polymer ?
#
loop_
_entity_poly.entity_id
_entity_poly.type
_entity_poly.pdbx_seq_one_letter_code
_entity_poly.pdbx_strand_id
1 'polypeptide(L)'
;MARSLSEDLRARVIAAVDGGLSRRAAAARFGVAAASVVRWVREWREAGVARAKRQGGDQRSHRIEAYRDIILAAIENQVDMTLAELTELLRQKAAILSTSPVIISGIR
;
A
#
# COMPACT_ATOMS: atom_id res chain seq x y z
N MET A 1 2.47 -22.30 -4.08
CA MET A 1 2.23 -21.08 -3.28
C MET A 1 0.84 -21.17 -2.66
N ALA A 2 0.74 -21.21 -1.33
CA ALA A 2 -0.53 -21.24 -0.63
C ALA A 2 -1.25 -19.89 -0.79
N ARG A 3 -2.53 -19.90 -1.17
CA ARG A 3 -3.37 -18.70 -1.14
C ARG A 3 -3.51 -18.23 0.30
N SER A 4 -3.49 -16.92 0.52
CA SER A 4 -3.77 -16.38 1.86
C SER A 4 -5.19 -16.79 2.28
N LEU A 5 -5.38 -17.13 3.56
CA LEU A 5 -6.68 -17.57 4.09
C LEU A 5 -7.82 -16.59 3.77
N SER A 6 -7.51 -15.29 3.70
CA SER A 6 -8.47 -14.23 3.37
C SER A 6 -8.96 -14.28 1.92
N GLU A 7 -8.09 -14.56 0.95
CA GLU A 7 -8.47 -14.67 -0.47
C GLU A 7 -9.34 -15.90 -0.71
N ASP A 8 -8.97 -17.03 -0.11
CA ASP A 8 -9.75 -18.26 -0.21
C ASP A 8 -11.16 -18.09 0.40
N LEU A 9 -11.25 -17.45 1.57
CA LEU A 9 -12.54 -17.14 2.20
C LEU A 9 -13.42 -16.26 1.30
N ARG A 10 -12.84 -15.20 0.70
CA ARG A 10 -13.58 -14.31 -0.21
C ARG A 10 -14.09 -15.06 -1.44
N ALA A 11 -13.25 -15.92 -2.04
CA ALA A 11 -13.62 -16.72 -3.19
C ALA A 11 -14.78 -17.69 -2.88
N ARG A 12 -14.72 -18.39 -1.74
CA ARG A 12 -15.80 -19.31 -1.32
C ARG A 12 -17.12 -18.58 -1.03
N VAL A 13 -17.05 -17.40 -0.43
CA VAL A 13 -18.22 -16.56 -0.17
C VAL A 13 -18.86 -16.08 -1.47
N ILE A 14 -18.05 -15.61 -2.43
CA ILE A 14 -18.53 -15.18 -3.76
C ILE A 14 -19.16 -16.36 -4.50
N ALA A 15 -18.50 -17.52 -4.55
CA ALA A 15 -19.02 -18.71 -5.22
C ALA A 15 -20.36 -19.18 -4.62
N ALA A 16 -20.54 -19.08 -3.30
CA ALA A 16 -21.81 -19.42 -2.67
C ALA A 16 -22.94 -18.44 -3.07
N VAL A 17 -22.64 -17.14 -3.16
CA VAL A 17 -23.62 -16.14 -3.62
C VAL A 17 -23.96 -16.31 -5.09
N ASP A 18 -22.96 -16.61 -5.92
CA ASP A 18 -23.14 -16.89 -7.35
C ASP A 18 -23.95 -18.18 -7.57
N GLY A 19 -23.75 -19.18 -6.72
CA GLY A 19 -24.57 -20.40 -6.64
C GLY A 19 -25.97 -20.21 -6.05
N GLY A 20 -26.43 -18.97 -5.85
CA GLY A 20 -27.82 -18.65 -5.50
C GLY A 20 -28.09 -18.33 -4.03
N LEU A 21 -27.07 -18.37 -3.14
CA LEU A 21 -27.29 -17.92 -1.77
C LEU A 21 -27.49 -16.40 -1.72
N SER A 22 -28.43 -15.97 -0.86
CA SER A 22 -28.50 -14.55 -0.52
C SER A 22 -27.22 -14.10 0.20
N ARG A 23 -26.85 -12.83 0.04
CA ARG A 23 -25.66 -12.25 0.70
C ARG A 23 -25.70 -12.40 2.23
N ARG A 24 -26.90 -12.33 2.83
CA ARG A 24 -27.10 -12.56 4.27
C ARG A 24 -26.92 -14.03 4.65
N ALA A 25 -27.41 -14.96 3.84
CA ALA A 25 -27.21 -16.40 4.07
C ALA A 25 -25.73 -16.78 3.95
N ALA A 26 -25.02 -16.24 2.96
CA ALA A 26 -23.58 -16.44 2.81
C ALA A 26 -22.81 -15.86 4.02
N ALA A 27 -23.18 -14.66 4.48
CA ALA A 27 -22.58 -14.04 5.66
C ALA A 27 -22.69 -14.94 6.91
N ALA A 28 -23.89 -15.47 7.18
CA ALA A 28 -24.12 -16.39 8.29
C ALA A 28 -23.32 -17.70 8.14
N ARG A 29 -23.30 -18.30 6.93
CA ARG A 29 -22.59 -19.55 6.66
C ARG A 29 -21.07 -19.45 6.88
N PHE A 30 -20.47 -18.31 6.51
CA PHE A 30 -19.02 -18.12 6.56
C PHE A 30 -18.54 -17.29 7.75
N GLY A 31 -19.43 -16.90 8.67
CA GLY A 31 -19.07 -16.14 9.87
C GLY A 31 -18.51 -14.74 9.59
N VAL A 32 -18.98 -14.09 8.52
CA VAL A 32 -18.50 -12.76 8.11
C VAL A 32 -19.64 -11.74 8.13
N ALA A 33 -19.32 -10.47 8.34
CA ALA A 33 -20.33 -9.41 8.30
C ALA A 33 -21.00 -9.28 6.92
N ALA A 34 -22.32 -9.09 6.88
CA ALA A 34 -23.08 -8.96 5.64
C ALA A 34 -22.58 -7.79 4.76
N ALA A 35 -22.17 -6.68 5.38
CA ALA A 35 -21.57 -5.54 4.66
C ALA A 35 -20.28 -5.93 3.90
N SER A 36 -19.46 -6.81 4.49
CA SER A 36 -18.25 -7.33 3.83
C SER A 36 -18.60 -8.18 2.61
N VAL A 37 -19.61 -9.05 2.72
CA VAL A 37 -20.10 -9.88 1.61
C VAL A 37 -20.63 -9.00 0.47
N VAL A 38 -21.42 -7.97 0.78
CA VAL A 38 -21.93 -7.01 -0.21
C VAL A 38 -20.77 -6.36 -0.97
N ARG A 39 -19.76 -5.87 -0.26
CA ARG A 39 -18.58 -5.25 -0.87
C ARG A 39 -17.82 -6.23 -1.76
N TRP A 40 -17.57 -7.45 -1.30
CA TRP A 40 -16.83 -8.46 -2.06
C TRP A 40 -17.55 -8.86 -3.35
N VAL A 41 -18.88 -9.07 -3.28
CA VAL A 41 -19.68 -9.41 -4.47
C VAL A 41 -19.72 -8.24 -5.45
N ARG A 42 -19.77 -7.00 -4.96
CA ARG A 42 -19.70 -5.80 -5.81
C ARG A 42 -18.35 -5.71 -6.51
N GLU A 43 -17.24 -5.78 -5.77
CA GLU A 43 -15.88 -5.75 -6.32
C GLU A 43 -15.67 -6.86 -7.36
N TRP A 44 -16.20 -8.06 -7.11
CA TRP A 44 -16.13 -9.19 -8.05
C TRP A 44 -16.94 -8.95 -9.33
N ARG A 45 -18.14 -8.37 -9.25
CA ARG A 45 -18.95 -8.05 -10.45
C ARG A 45 -18.34 -6.93 -11.29
N GLU A 46 -17.70 -5.95 -10.64
CA GLU A 46 -17.08 -4.80 -11.32
C GLU A 46 -15.73 -5.18 -11.96
N ALA A 47 -14.90 -5.97 -11.27
CA ALA A 47 -13.53 -6.26 -11.71
C ALA A 47 -13.32 -7.69 -12.26
N GLY A 48 -14.29 -8.60 -12.08
CA GLY A 48 -14.17 -10.01 -12.47
C GLY A 48 -13.21 -10.85 -11.60
N VAL A 49 -12.54 -10.24 -10.61
CA VAL A 49 -11.52 -10.91 -9.80
C VAL A 49 -11.94 -10.99 -8.33
N ALA A 50 -11.99 -12.20 -7.79
CA ALA A 50 -12.27 -12.46 -6.37
C ALA A 50 -11.06 -12.22 -5.44
N ARG A 51 -10.01 -11.52 -5.91
CA ARG A 51 -8.80 -11.30 -5.11
C ARG A 51 -9.07 -10.33 -3.96
N ALA A 52 -8.43 -10.58 -2.83
CA ALA A 52 -8.26 -9.55 -1.82
C ALA A 52 -7.40 -8.44 -2.42
N LYS A 53 -7.73 -7.16 -2.17
CA LYS A 53 -6.79 -6.08 -2.42
C LYS A 53 -5.50 -6.40 -1.68
N ARG A 54 -4.34 -6.11 -2.29
CA ARG A 54 -3.04 -6.26 -1.63
C ARG A 54 -3.13 -5.60 -0.24
N GLN A 55 -3.01 -6.41 0.81
CA GLN A 55 -2.90 -5.92 2.17
C GLN A 55 -1.43 -5.79 2.51
N GLY A 56 -1.02 -4.59 2.92
CA GLY A 56 0.38 -4.31 3.22
C GLY A 56 1.26 -4.10 1.99
N GLY A 57 2.42 -3.55 2.26
CA GLY A 57 3.37 -2.99 1.31
C GLY A 57 4.04 -1.80 1.95
N ASP A 58 5.18 -1.39 1.41
CA ASP A 58 5.84 -0.18 1.88
C ASP A 58 5.02 1.05 1.52
N GLN A 59 4.45 1.70 2.53
CA GLN A 59 3.68 2.94 2.40
C GLN A 59 4.47 4.14 2.92
N ARG A 60 5.63 3.91 3.54
CA ARG A 60 6.31 4.90 4.39
C ARG A 60 7.70 5.29 3.86
N SER A 61 8.36 4.46 3.05
CA SER A 61 9.68 4.77 2.52
C SER A 61 9.70 5.78 1.38
N HIS A 62 8.54 6.14 0.81
CA HIS A 62 8.48 7.06 -0.35
C HIS A 62 9.33 8.32 -0.16
N ARG A 63 9.39 8.85 1.08
CA ARG A 63 10.20 10.01 1.43
C ARG A 63 11.70 9.74 1.36
N ILE A 64 12.15 8.54 1.72
CA ILE A 64 13.56 8.11 1.66
C ILE A 64 13.95 7.70 0.25
N GLU A 65 13.06 7.01 -0.47
CA GLU A 65 13.26 6.64 -1.88
C GLU A 65 13.46 7.87 -2.78
N ALA A 66 12.87 9.02 -2.44
CA ALA A 66 13.13 10.29 -3.13
C ALA A 66 14.61 10.74 -3.07
N TYR A 67 15.37 10.26 -2.09
CA TYR A 67 16.80 10.56 -1.92
C TYR A 67 17.71 9.38 -2.29
N ARG A 68 17.16 8.34 -2.94
CA ARG A 68 17.86 7.09 -3.25
C ARG A 68 19.21 7.32 -3.94
N ASP A 69 19.23 8.11 -5.00
CA ASP A 69 20.45 8.32 -5.79
C ASP A 69 21.52 9.07 -5.00
N ILE A 70 21.11 9.99 -4.12
CA ILE A 70 22.02 10.73 -3.24
C ILE A 70 22.64 9.79 -2.19
N ILE A 71 21.82 8.91 -1.61
CA ILE A 71 22.28 7.93 -0.62
C ILE A 71 23.28 6.95 -1.24
N LEU A 72 22.95 6.42 -2.41
CA LEU A 72 23.81 5.47 -3.11
C LEU A 72 25.13 6.11 -3.54
N ALA A 73 25.08 7.32 -4.13
CA ALA A 73 26.29 8.04 -4.47
C ALA A 73 27.17 8.37 -3.24
N ALA A 74 26.57 8.69 -2.09
CA ALA A 74 27.31 8.97 -0.87
C ALA A 74 28.05 7.72 -0.35
N ILE A 75 27.39 6.56 -0.37
CA ILE A 75 27.98 5.27 0.04
C ILE A 75 29.06 4.81 -0.95
N GLU A 76 28.84 5.00 -2.25
CA GLU A 76 29.84 4.67 -3.27
C GLU A 76 31.11 5.51 -3.15
N ASN A 77 30.97 6.80 -2.83
CA ASN A 77 32.11 7.71 -2.64
C ASN A 77 32.80 7.52 -1.30
N GLN A 78 32.07 7.08 -0.26
CA GLN A 78 32.60 6.86 1.07
C GLN A 78 31.94 5.62 1.70
N VAL A 79 32.65 4.49 1.58
CA VAL A 79 32.16 3.17 1.98
C VAL A 79 32.01 3.03 3.51
N ASP A 80 32.75 3.82 4.28
CA ASP A 80 32.70 3.88 5.75
C ASP A 80 31.76 4.97 6.29
N MET A 81 30.94 5.58 5.44
CA MET A 81 29.98 6.61 5.86
C MET A 81 28.98 6.04 6.87
N THR A 82 28.86 6.73 8.00
CA THR A 82 27.95 6.37 9.07
C THR A 82 26.52 6.84 8.79
N LEU A 83 25.54 6.22 9.44
CA LEU A 83 24.13 6.65 9.34
C LEU A 83 23.91 8.09 9.84
N ALA A 84 24.71 8.55 10.81
CA ALA A 84 24.64 9.91 11.34
C ALA A 84 25.07 10.93 10.28
N GLU A 85 26.19 10.68 9.59
CA GLU A 85 26.70 11.50 8.50
C GLU A 85 25.74 11.52 7.31
N LEU A 86 25.19 10.36 6.94
CA LEU A 86 24.18 10.27 5.88
C LEU A 86 22.91 11.07 6.24
N THR A 87 22.48 11.01 7.51
CA THR A 87 21.32 11.79 7.97
C THR A 87 21.58 13.28 7.88
N GLU A 88 22.78 13.74 8.23
CA GLU A 88 23.17 15.15 8.16
C GLU A 88 23.26 15.63 6.70
N LEU A 89 23.86 14.83 5.82
CA LEU A 89 23.91 15.10 4.39
C LEU A 89 22.50 15.25 3.78
N LEU A 90 21.57 14.38 4.16
CA LEU A 90 20.18 14.46 3.71
C LEU A 90 19.45 15.68 4.28
N ARG A 91 19.71 16.08 5.54
CA ARG A 91 19.16 17.31 6.12
C ARG A 91 19.62 18.55 5.37
N GLN A 92 20.92 18.64 5.05
CA GLN A 92 21.48 19.76 4.29
C GLN A 92 20.87 19.85 2.90
N LYS A 93 20.76 18.73 2.18
CA LYS A 93 20.12 18.69 0.85
C LYS A 93 18.64 19.06 0.91
N ALA A 94 17.90 18.55 1.89
CA ALA A 94 16.48 18.89 2.08
C ALA A 94 16.28 20.37 2.43
N ALA A 95 17.17 20.97 3.23
CA ALA A 95 17.14 22.39 3.54
C ALA A 95 17.40 23.26 2.30
N ILE A 96 18.36 22.90 1.46
CA ILE A 96 18.65 23.60 0.20
C ILE A 96 17.44 23.54 -0.76
N LEU A 97 16.78 22.39 -0.88
CA LEU A 97 15.57 22.23 -1.69
C LEU A 97 14.38 23.02 -1.13
N SER A 98 14.27 23.13 0.20
CA SER A 98 13.22 23.93 0.87
C SER A 98 13.48 25.44 0.85
N THR A 99 14.72 25.87 0.58
CA THR A 99 15.14 27.29 0.60
C THR A 99 15.28 27.87 -0.81
N SER A 100 14.72 27.22 -1.84
CA SER A 100 14.57 27.84 -3.16
C SER A 100 13.45 28.91 -3.11
N PRO A 101 13.74 30.20 -3.38
CA PRO A 101 12.75 31.29 -3.28
C PRO A 101 11.65 31.27 -4.36
N VAL A 102 11.65 30.28 -5.26
CA VAL A 102 10.83 30.32 -6.49
C VAL A 102 9.41 29.75 -6.29
N ILE A 103 9.08 29.15 -5.13
CA ILE A 103 7.75 28.55 -4.87
C ILE A 103 7.07 29.18 -3.64
N ILE A 104 7.21 30.50 -3.43
CA ILE A 104 6.33 31.26 -2.54
C ILE A 104 5.49 32.22 -3.39
N SER A 105 4.69 31.65 -4.28
CA SER A 105 3.55 32.34 -4.89
C SER A 105 2.39 31.36 -4.93
N GLY A 106 1.40 31.58 -4.06
CA GLY A 106 0.07 31.02 -4.24
C GLY A 106 -0.35 29.93 -3.26
N ILE A 107 -0.36 30.23 -1.96
CA ILE A 107 -1.41 29.71 -1.07
C ILE A 107 -1.90 30.88 -0.21
N ARG A 108 -2.98 31.51 -0.67
CA ARG A 108 -3.97 32.15 0.19
C ARG A 108 -5.10 31.14 0.40
#